data_AF-A0A7W1KQ51-F1
#
_entry.id   AF-A0A7W1KQ51-F1
#
_cell.length_a   1.000
_cell.length_b   1.000
_cell.length_c   1.000
_cell.angle_alpha   90.00
_cell.angle_beta   90.00
_cell.angle_gamma   90.00
#
_symmetry.space_group_name_H-M   'P 1'
#
loop_
_entity.id
_entity.type
_entity.pdbx_description
1 polymer ?
#
loop_
_entity_poly.entity_id
_entity_poly.type
_entity_poly.pdbx_seq_one_letter_code
_entity_poly.pdbx_strand_id
1 'polypeptide(L)' 'MSTDENLEARIEAAVKNPRNLGEMENADAVGTVGSPDCGDMLRMWIK' A
#
# COMPACT_ATOMS: atom_id res chain seq x y z
N MET A 1 -3.93 -26.84 -3.72
CA MET A 1 -3.93 -25.49 -3.15
C MET A 1 -5.04 -24.74 -3.85
N SER A 2 -6.14 -24.49 -3.15
CA SER A 2 -7.20 -23.64 -3.69
C SER A 2 -6.61 -22.24 -3.93
N THR A 3 -7.14 -21.53 -4.92
CA THR A 3 -6.70 -20.17 -5.25
C THR A 3 -6.86 -19.20 -4.07
N ASP A 4 -7.77 -19.51 -3.15
CA ASP A 4 -8.10 -18.69 -1.98
C ASP A 4 -7.02 -18.75 -0.90
N GLU A 5 -6.47 -19.94 -0.61
CA GLU A 5 -5.33 -20.10 0.32
C GLU A 5 -4.08 -19.34 -0.17
N ASN A 6 -3.89 -19.24 -1.49
CA ASN A 6 -2.79 -18.47 -2.06
C ASN A 6 -2.98 -16.96 -1.92
N LEU A 7 -4.23 -16.48 -1.95
CA LEU A 7 -4.55 -15.06 -1.87
C LEU A 7 -4.32 -14.52 -0.45
N GLU A 8 -4.84 -15.22 0.57
CA GLU A 8 -4.71 -14.81 1.97
C GLU A 8 -3.24 -14.68 2.38
N ALA A 9 -2.44 -15.70 2.04
CA ALA A 9 -1.00 -15.71 2.33
C ALA A 9 -0.26 -14.53 1.68
N ARG A 10 -0.66 -14.13 0.46
CA ARG A 10 -0.05 -12.98 -0.23
C ARG A 10 -0.44 -11.65 0.39
N ILE A 11 -1.69 -11.51 0.81
CA ILE A 11 -2.18 -10.31 1.50
C ILE A 11 -1.44 -10.15 2.82
N GLU A 12 -1.36 -11.22 3.63
CA GLU A 12 -0.67 -11.21 4.91
C GLU A 12 0.81 -10.84 4.75
N ALA A 13 1.50 -11.43 3.76
CA ALA A 13 2.90 -11.13 3.48
C ALA A 13 3.11 -9.67 3.05
N ALA A 14 2.21 -9.10 2.23
CA ALA A 14 2.30 -7.72 1.76
C ALA A 14 2.13 -6.70 2.89
N VAL A 15 1.24 -6.98 3.84
CA VAL A 15 1.02 -6.13 5.02
C VAL A 15 2.20 -6.21 5.99
N LYS A 16 2.73 -7.42 6.22
CA LYS A 16 3.86 -7.63 7.14
C LYS A 16 5.19 -7.09 6.62
N ASN A 17 5.39 -7.08 5.30
CA ASN A 17 6.64 -6.65 4.69
C ASN A 17 6.40 -5.73 3.46
N PRO A 18 5.96 -4.48 3.69
CA PRO A 18 5.68 -3.55 2.61
C PRO A 18 6.99 -3.11 1.93
N ARG A 19 7.02 -3.15 0.60
CA ARG A 19 8.25 -2.96 -0.18
C ARG A 19 8.63 -1.48 -0.39
N ASN A 20 7.66 -0.57 -0.39
CA ASN A 20 7.83 0.84 -0.72
C ASN A 20 7.16 1.74 0.33
N LEU A 21 7.29 1.40 1.61
CA LEU A 21 6.75 2.20 2.70
C LEU A 21 7.81 3.20 3.16
N GLY A 22 7.50 4.49 3.10
CA GLY A 22 8.39 5.58 3.48
C GLY A 22 8.10 6.82 2.66
N GLU A 23 9.00 7.79 2.72
CA GLU A 23 8.96 8.98 1.89
C GLU A 23 9.94 8.85 0.71
N MET A 24 9.67 9.54 -0.40
CA MET A 24 10.56 9.57 -1.56
C MET A 24 11.06 10.99 -1.80
N GLU A 25 12.38 11.17 -1.74
CA GLU A 25 13.03 12.43 -2.11
C GLU A 25 12.98 12.64 -3.63
N ASN A 26 12.89 13.90 -4.06
CA ASN A 26 12.89 14.30 -5.48
C ASN A 26 11.79 13.61 -6.33
N ALA A 27 10.60 13.41 -5.75
CA ALA A 27 9.44 12.94 -6.49
C ALA A 27 8.97 14.00 -7.51
N ASP A 28 8.50 13.54 -8.67
CA ASP A 28 7.93 14.41 -9.71
C ASP A 28 6.48 14.80 -9.38
N ALA A 29 5.78 13.96 -8.60
CA ALA A 29 4.44 14.24 -8.10
C ALA A 29 4.17 13.63 -6.72
N VAL A 30 3.31 14.28 -5.94
CA VAL A 30 2.84 13.81 -4.63
C VAL A 30 1.32 13.92 -4.56
N GLY A 31 0.67 12.83 -4.13
CA GLY A 31 -0.79 12.77 -3.97
C GLY A 31 -1.17 12.25 -2.59
N THR A 32 -2.27 12.76 -2.03
CA THR A 32 -2.88 12.24 -0.80
C THR A 32 -4.36 11.98 -1.07
N VAL A 33 -4.81 10.76 -0.76
CA VAL A 33 -6.21 10.33 -0.90
C VAL A 33 -6.61 9.55 0.34
N GLY A 34 -7.88 9.63 0.72
CA GLY A 34 -8.40 8.84 1.83
C GLY A 34 -9.90 8.62 1.75
N SER A 35 -10.35 7.62 2.52
CA SER A 35 -11.76 7.32 2.73
C SER A 35 -12.17 7.79 4.13
N PRO A 36 -13.03 8.82 4.26
CA PRO A 36 -13.44 9.33 5.56
C PRO A 36 -14.29 8.31 6.35
N ASP A 37 -14.96 7.39 5.66
CA ASP A 37 -15.85 6.42 6.28
C ASP A 37 -15.08 5.31 7.01
N CYS A 38 -13.91 4.91 6.49
CA CYS A 38 -13.07 3.85 7.05
C CYS A 38 -11.83 4.37 7.78
N GLY A 39 -11.47 5.65 7.58
CA GLY A 39 -10.26 6.26 8.13
C GLY A 39 -8.98 5.91 7.37
N ASP A 40 -9.10 5.23 6.22
CA ASP A 40 -7.95 4.88 5.38
C ASP A 40 -7.37 6.13 4.74
N MET A 41 -6.07 6.34 4.90
CA MET A 41 -5.34 7.47 4.36
C MET A 41 -4.06 6.98 3.68
N LEU A 42 -3.86 7.37 2.43
CA LEU A 42 -2.67 7.05 1.64
C LEU A 42 -2.01 8.33 1.15
N ARG A 43 -0.69 8.39 1.31
CA ARG A 43 0.18 9.36 0.63
C ARG A 43 1.11 8.60 -0.29
N MET A 44 1.18 9.05 -1.54
CA MET A 44 1.99 8.43 -2.58
C MET A 44 2.91 9.47 -3.21
N TRP A 45 4.11 9.00 -3.53
CA TRP A 45 5.13 9.74 -4.26
C TRP A 45 5.40 9.01 -5.57
N ILE A 46 5.43 9.75 -6.67
CA ILE A 46 5.70 9.23 -8.01
C ILE A 46 6.95 9.92 -8.53
N LYS A 47 7.93 9.13 -8.95
CA LYS A 47 9.12 9.59 -9.65
C LYS A 47 8.91 9.57 -11.16
#